data_AF-A0A371MT28-F1
#
_entry.id   AF-A0A371MT28-F1
#
_cell.length_a   1.000
_cell.length_b   1.000
_cell.length_c   1.000
_cell.angle_alpha   90.00
_cell.angle_beta   90.00
_cell.angle_gamma   90.00
#
_symmetry.space_group_name_H-M   'P 1'
#
loop_
_entity.id
_entity.type
_entity.pdbx_description
1 polymer ?
#
loop_
_entity_poly.entity_id
_entity_poly.type
_entity_poly.pdbx_seq_one_letter_code
_entity_poly.pdbx_strand_id
1 'polypeptide(L)'
;IAGPLSTPLGIIETGLLILGGSATVAVILAEMDGTRREQVTSLLVLGALLLPVAGIEALFAETLKTVLNFEVFHRFAGLVILAVAAKTASAKIGEYLPSPSVIIGLGLIASLDLSNATLVVDPNLVTVGRAVAAAGTGVGFALAVALFAPRLRGAVDIDLFRFGSSVALGMLAIDVLGLLPTQAPVALGVLGVTALFSYDPASDAEDVETADADDESEP
;
A
#
# COMPACT_ATOMS: atom_id res chain seq x y z
N ILE A 1 -18.25 5.79 -10.70
CA ILE A 1 -17.71 6.06 -9.33
C ILE A 1 -17.72 4.84 -8.40
N ALA A 2 -18.04 3.63 -8.88
CA ALA A 2 -17.99 2.42 -8.08
C ALA A 2 -16.89 1.50 -8.62
N GLY A 3 -15.63 1.88 -8.39
CA GLY A 3 -14.52 0.93 -8.44
C GLY A 3 -14.38 0.17 -7.11
N PRO A 4 -13.18 -0.31 -6.74
CA PRO A 4 -12.90 -1.11 -5.54
C PRO A 4 -13.54 -0.58 -4.25
N LEU A 5 -13.63 0.74 -4.08
CA LEU A 5 -14.21 1.40 -2.89
C LEU A 5 -15.73 1.23 -2.71
N SER A 6 -16.42 0.59 -3.65
CA SER A 6 -17.86 0.32 -3.54
C SER A 6 -18.19 -0.80 -2.56
N THR A 7 -17.23 -1.67 -2.27
CA THR A 7 -17.36 -2.79 -1.34
C THR A 7 -16.44 -2.61 -0.13
N PRO A 8 -16.83 -3.11 1.06
CA PRO A 8 -15.96 -3.08 2.24
C PRO A 8 -14.60 -3.75 2.00
N LEU A 9 -14.58 -4.82 1.19
CA LEU A 9 -13.34 -5.53 0.85
C LEU A 9 -12.42 -4.69 -0.02
N GLY A 10 -12.93 -4.00 -1.04
CA GLY A 10 -12.07 -3.17 -1.87
C GLY A 10 -11.57 -1.90 -1.17
N ILE A 11 -12.25 -1.42 -0.13
CA ILE A 11 -11.72 -0.38 0.78
C ILE A 11 -10.52 -0.90 1.56
N ILE A 12 -10.61 -2.13 2.09
CA ILE A 12 -9.51 -2.78 2.79
C ILE A 12 -8.36 -3.04 1.82
N GLU A 13 -8.63 -3.60 0.64
CA GLU A 13 -7.66 -3.87 -0.43
C GLU A 13 -6.87 -2.62 -0.81
N THR A 14 -7.59 -1.54 -1.10
CA THR A 14 -6.99 -0.29 -1.54
C THR A 14 -6.08 0.27 -0.45
N GLY A 15 -6.56 0.38 0.80
CA GLY A 15 -5.74 0.92 1.87
C GLY A 15 -4.55 0.03 2.24
N LEU A 16 -4.75 -1.28 2.26
CA LEU A 16 -3.72 -2.24 2.65
C LEU A 16 -2.63 -2.36 1.58
N LEU A 17 -2.95 -2.25 0.30
CA LEU A 17 -1.95 -2.36 -0.77
C LEU A 17 -1.29 -1.02 -1.13
N ILE A 18 -2.02 0.10 -1.07
CA ILE A 18 -1.45 1.41 -1.39
C ILE A 18 -0.61 1.95 -0.21
N LEU A 19 -1.11 1.80 1.03
CA LEU A 19 -0.40 2.30 2.21
C LEU A 19 0.26 1.19 3.05
N GLY A 20 -0.28 -0.03 3.05
CA GLY A 20 0.22 -1.14 3.88
C GLY A 20 1.23 -2.07 3.18
N GLY A 21 1.81 -1.65 2.06
CA GLY A 21 2.79 -2.45 1.32
C GLY A 21 4.09 -2.72 2.10
N SER A 22 5.00 -3.47 1.47
CA SER A 22 6.30 -3.84 2.06
C SER A 22 7.19 -2.68 2.46
N ALA A 23 7.09 -1.53 1.81
CA ALA A 23 7.81 -0.34 2.24
C ALA A 23 7.42 0.05 3.67
N THR A 24 6.14 0.03 4.01
CA THR A 24 5.66 0.38 5.36
C THR A 24 6.12 -0.63 6.40
N VAL A 25 6.04 -1.93 6.10
CA VAL A 25 6.52 -2.98 7.01
C VAL A 25 8.04 -2.90 7.19
N ALA A 26 8.81 -2.77 6.10
CA ALA A 26 10.26 -2.67 6.15
C ALA A 26 10.70 -1.42 6.90
N VAL A 27 10.11 -0.26 6.63
CA VAL A 27 10.43 1.00 7.34
C VAL A 27 10.13 0.87 8.83
N ILE A 28 8.97 0.33 9.21
CA ILE A 28 8.59 0.17 10.63
C ILE A 28 9.52 -0.82 11.34
N LEU A 29 9.86 -1.94 10.71
CA LEU A 29 10.63 -3.00 11.36
C LEU A 29 12.14 -2.73 11.35
N ALA A 30 12.67 -2.10 10.30
CA ALA A 30 14.11 -1.92 10.08
C ALA A 30 14.63 -0.50 10.32
N GLU A 31 13.80 0.54 10.15
CA GLU A 31 14.24 1.94 10.12
C GLU A 31 13.65 2.80 11.23
N MET A 32 12.47 2.45 11.75
CA MET A 32 11.86 3.17 12.86
C MET A 32 12.50 2.76 14.19
N ASP A 33 13.55 3.51 14.57
CA ASP A 33 14.16 3.42 15.88
C ASP A 33 13.24 3.98 16.98
N GLY A 34 13.36 3.42 18.18
CA GLY A 34 12.64 3.89 19.38
C GLY A 34 11.74 2.84 20.02
N THR A 35 11.09 3.26 21.09
CA THR A 35 10.12 2.45 21.84
C THR A 35 8.81 2.33 21.05
N ARG A 36 8.03 1.27 21.33
CA ARG A 36 6.70 1.07 20.70
C ARG A 36 5.81 2.31 20.77
N ARG A 37 5.91 3.10 21.84
CA ARG A 37 5.13 4.33 22.02
C ARG A 37 5.54 5.42 21.03
N GLU A 38 6.83 5.57 20.77
CA GLU A 38 7.35 6.56 19.82
C GLU A 38 6.93 6.19 18.39
N GLN A 39 7.07 4.91 18.02
CA GLN A 39 6.62 4.43 16.71
C GLN A 39 5.11 4.65 16.49
N VAL A 40 4.29 4.26 17.47
CA VAL A 40 2.83 4.47 17.43
C VAL A 40 2.50 5.96 17.37
N THR A 41 3.19 6.81 18.12
CA THR A 41 2.95 8.26 18.09
C THR A 41 3.27 8.85 16.72
N SER A 42 4.40 8.48 16.11
CA SER A 42 4.76 8.92 14.75
C SER A 42 3.72 8.51 13.72
N LEU A 43 3.22 7.27 13.79
CA LEU A 43 2.16 6.78 12.91
C LEU A 43 0.81 7.45 13.17
N LEU A 44 0.48 7.76 14.43
CA LEU A 44 -0.73 8.53 14.77
C LEU A 44 -0.65 9.96 14.25
N VAL A 45 0.52 10.60 14.30
CA VAL A 45 0.73 11.94 13.71
C VAL A 45 0.54 11.87 12.20
N LEU A 46 1.13 10.86 11.53
CA LEU A 46 0.94 10.66 10.10
C LEU A 46 -0.54 10.41 9.76
N GLY A 47 -1.22 9.55 10.51
CA GLY A 47 -2.65 9.29 10.36
C GLY A 47 -3.52 10.52 10.59
N ALA A 48 -3.20 11.33 11.61
CA ALA A 48 -3.89 12.57 11.92
C ALA A 48 -3.79 13.59 10.78
N LEU A 49 -2.75 13.51 9.94
CA LEU A 49 -2.63 14.31 8.72
C LEU A 49 -3.31 13.65 7.51
N LEU A 50 -3.08 12.35 7.29
CA LEU A 50 -3.57 11.63 6.12
C LEU A 50 -5.09 11.49 6.08
N LEU A 51 -5.74 11.22 7.22
CA LEU A 51 -7.20 11.01 7.26
C LEU A 51 -7.97 12.28 6.87
N PRO A 52 -7.66 13.48 7.43
CA PRO A 52 -8.28 14.73 6.98
C PRO A 52 -8.00 15.03 5.51
N VAL A 53 -6.76 14.82 5.04
CA VAL A 53 -6.40 15.05 3.63
C VAL A 53 -7.26 14.18 2.71
N ALA A 54 -7.38 12.88 3.00
CA ALA A 54 -8.24 11.97 2.22
C ALA A 54 -9.71 12.40 2.24
N GLY A 55 -10.19 12.90 3.38
CA GLY A 55 -11.55 13.43 3.50
C GLY A 55 -11.76 14.68 2.64
N ILE A 56 -10.79 15.60 2.63
CA ILE A 56 -10.82 16.82 1.83
C ILE A 56 -10.75 16.47 0.33
N GLU A 57 -9.86 15.59 -0.09
CA GLU A 57 -9.75 15.13 -1.49
C GLU A 57 -11.07 14.54 -1.99
N ALA A 58 -11.78 13.78 -1.16
CA ALA A 58 -13.07 13.21 -1.49
C ALA A 58 -14.15 14.27 -1.77
N LEU A 59 -14.08 15.45 -1.12
CA LEU A 59 -15.00 16.56 -1.38
C LEU A 59 -14.80 17.15 -2.78
N PHE A 60 -13.57 17.11 -3.30
CA PHE A 60 -13.19 17.60 -4.63
C PHE A 60 -13.24 16.52 -5.71
N ALA A 61 -13.69 15.30 -5.39
CA ALA A 61 -13.75 14.21 -6.35
C ALA A 61 -14.60 14.56 -7.59
N GLU A 62 -15.70 15.31 -7.43
CA GLU A 62 -16.53 15.77 -8.54
C GLU A 62 -15.83 16.87 -9.35
N THR A 63 -15.12 17.78 -8.69
CA THR A 63 -14.28 18.78 -9.38
C THR A 63 -13.26 18.08 -10.28
N LEU A 64 -12.58 17.04 -9.79
CA LEU A 64 -11.60 16.29 -10.57
C LEU A 64 -12.21 15.70 -11.85
N LYS A 65 -13.47 15.26 -11.82
CA LYS A 65 -14.17 14.72 -13.02
C LYS A 65 -14.41 15.75 -14.11
N THR A 66 -14.48 17.02 -13.74
CA THR A 66 -14.71 18.10 -14.69
C THR A 66 -13.42 18.57 -15.36
N VAL A 67 -12.27 18.31 -14.73
CA VAL A 67 -10.95 18.75 -15.21
C VAL A 67 -10.07 17.62 -15.72
N LEU A 68 -10.40 16.36 -15.43
CA LEU A 68 -9.63 15.19 -15.86
C LEU A 68 -10.48 14.23 -16.69
N ASN A 69 -9.93 13.76 -17.80
CA ASN A 69 -10.40 12.58 -18.49
C ASN A 69 -10.06 11.34 -17.64
N PHE A 70 -11.07 10.82 -16.94
CA PHE A 70 -10.91 9.68 -16.03
C PHE A 70 -10.46 8.39 -16.74
N GLU A 71 -10.75 8.21 -18.03
CA GLU A 71 -10.28 7.02 -18.76
C GLU A 71 -8.76 7.05 -18.91
N VAL A 72 -8.20 8.20 -19.32
CA VAL A 72 -6.76 8.40 -19.43
C VAL A 72 -6.12 8.39 -18.03
N PHE A 73 -6.70 9.12 -17.08
CA PHE A 73 -6.19 9.19 -15.71
C PHE A 73 -6.08 7.80 -15.05
N HIS A 74 -7.12 6.96 -15.14
CA HIS A 74 -7.07 5.61 -14.56
C HIS A 74 -6.01 4.72 -15.23
N ARG A 75 -5.81 4.83 -16.55
CA ARG A 75 -4.75 4.09 -17.25
C ARG A 75 -3.37 4.45 -16.73
N PHE A 76 -3.11 5.74 -16.55
CA PHE A 76 -1.85 6.20 -15.95
C PHE A 76 -1.73 5.79 -14.49
N ALA A 77 -2.81 5.86 -13.69
CA ALA A 77 -2.79 5.40 -12.30
C ALA A 77 -2.43 3.90 -12.22
N GLY A 78 -3.04 3.05 -13.04
CA GLY A 78 -2.68 1.63 -13.12
C GLY A 78 -1.22 1.43 -13.55
N LEU A 79 -0.72 2.23 -14.50
CA LEU A 79 0.68 2.16 -14.95
C LEU A 79 1.67 2.59 -13.86
N VAL A 80 1.33 3.60 -13.06
CA VAL A 80 2.14 4.04 -11.90
C VAL A 80 2.22 2.91 -10.86
N ILE A 81 1.08 2.32 -10.51
CA ILE A 81 1.00 1.23 -9.53
C ILE A 81 1.82 0.03 -10.03
N LEU A 82 1.71 -0.32 -11.32
CA LEU A 82 2.49 -1.37 -11.94
C LEU A 82 4.00 -1.07 -11.94
N ALA A 83 4.38 0.18 -12.20
CA ALA A 83 5.77 0.61 -12.19
C ALA A 83 6.37 0.55 -10.77
N VAL A 84 5.62 0.95 -9.75
CA VAL A 84 6.02 0.83 -8.34
C VAL A 84 6.16 -0.64 -7.96
N ALA A 85 5.16 -1.47 -8.29
CA ALA A 85 5.20 -2.92 -8.06
C ALA A 85 6.46 -3.56 -8.69
N ALA A 86 6.71 -3.30 -9.97
CA ALA A 86 7.85 -3.84 -10.69
C ALA A 86 9.20 -3.40 -10.10
N LYS A 87 9.31 -2.13 -9.68
CA LYS A 87 10.52 -1.60 -9.05
C LYS A 87 10.78 -2.18 -7.67
N THR A 88 9.72 -2.46 -6.91
CA THR A 88 9.81 -3.15 -5.62
C THR A 88 10.19 -4.62 -5.79
N ALA A 89 9.70 -5.27 -6.85
CA ALA A 89 10.01 -6.67 -7.14
C ALA A 89 11.43 -6.90 -7.65
N SER A 90 11.98 -5.95 -8.43
CA SER A 90 13.29 -6.11 -9.06
C SER A 90 14.02 -4.78 -9.26
N ALA A 91 15.19 -4.67 -8.65
CA ALA A 91 16.10 -3.55 -8.85
C ALA A 91 16.49 -3.39 -10.32
N LYS A 92 16.64 -4.49 -11.08
CA LYS A 92 17.04 -4.45 -12.48
C LYS A 92 15.93 -3.89 -13.38
N ILE A 93 14.67 -4.26 -13.13
CA ILE A 93 13.53 -3.72 -13.87
C ILE A 93 13.35 -2.22 -13.56
N GLY A 94 13.66 -1.81 -12.32
CA GLY A 94 13.64 -0.41 -11.90
C GLY A 94 14.58 0.52 -12.68
N GLU A 95 15.64 0.00 -13.32
CA GLU A 95 16.56 0.79 -14.16
C GLU A 95 15.99 1.14 -15.53
N TYR A 96 15.08 0.31 -16.06
CA TYR A 96 14.50 0.49 -17.40
C TYR A 96 13.16 1.21 -17.38
N LEU A 97 12.45 1.19 -16.25
CA LEU A 97 11.15 1.84 -16.13
C LEU A 97 11.29 3.34 -15.83
N PRO A 98 10.46 4.20 -16.46
CA PRO A 98 10.40 5.60 -16.09
C PRO A 98 9.98 5.74 -14.61
N SER A 99 10.54 6.73 -13.94
CA SER A 99 10.19 6.98 -12.53
C SER A 99 8.68 7.22 -12.37
N PRO A 100 8.06 6.74 -11.28
CA PRO A 100 6.63 6.97 -11.01
C PRO A 100 6.21 8.44 -11.16
N SER A 101 7.04 9.38 -10.69
CA SER A 101 6.76 10.82 -10.81
C SER A 101 6.65 11.32 -12.26
N VAL A 102 7.47 10.78 -13.17
CA VAL A 102 7.39 11.12 -14.60
C VAL A 102 6.10 10.59 -15.20
N ILE A 103 5.71 9.35 -14.85
CA ILE A 103 4.44 8.76 -15.31
C ILE A 103 3.25 9.59 -14.78
N ILE A 104 3.28 9.99 -13.51
CA ILE A 104 2.25 10.87 -12.92
C ILE A 104 2.18 12.21 -13.65
N GLY A 105 3.33 12.84 -13.92
CA GLY A 105 3.39 14.12 -14.63
C GLY A 105 2.82 14.03 -16.04
N LEU A 106 3.24 13.02 -16.81
CA LEU A 106 2.72 12.77 -18.15
C LEU A 106 1.23 12.43 -18.12
N GLY A 107 0.80 11.62 -17.15
CA GLY A 107 -0.59 11.25 -16.96
C GLY A 107 -1.48 12.43 -16.61
N LEU A 108 -1.03 13.33 -15.76
CA LEU A 108 -1.73 14.57 -15.44
C LEU A 108 -1.85 15.44 -16.70
N ILE A 109 -0.75 15.70 -17.40
CA ILE A 109 -0.76 16.51 -18.64
C ILE A 109 -1.70 15.88 -19.69
N ALA A 110 -1.65 14.56 -19.88
CA ALA A 110 -2.45 13.85 -20.86
C ALA A 110 -3.93 13.74 -20.47
N SER A 111 -4.24 13.72 -19.16
CA SER A 111 -5.62 13.62 -18.67
C SER A 111 -6.30 14.96 -18.48
N LEU A 112 -5.58 16.08 -18.42
CA LEU A 112 -6.15 17.41 -18.25
C LEU A 112 -7.08 17.77 -19.42
N ASP A 113 -8.35 17.98 -19.11
CA ASP A 113 -9.37 18.50 -20.00
C ASP A 113 -10.04 19.71 -19.33
N LEU A 114 -9.58 20.91 -19.68
CA LEU A 114 -10.08 22.16 -19.08
C LEU A 114 -11.32 22.71 -19.81
N SER A 115 -11.86 21.97 -20.79
CA SER A 115 -12.94 22.47 -21.65
C SER A 115 -14.22 22.80 -20.87
N ASN A 116 -14.46 22.14 -19.73
CA ASN A 116 -15.63 22.34 -18.86
C ASN A 116 -15.26 22.35 -17.36
N ALA A 117 -14.09 22.89 -17.02
CA ALA A 117 -13.61 22.92 -15.65
C ALA A 117 -14.60 23.67 -14.72
N THR A 118 -15.18 22.96 -13.76
CA THR A 118 -16.11 23.54 -12.77
C THR A 118 -15.75 23.09 -11.36
N LEU A 119 -15.75 24.05 -10.44
CA LEU A 119 -15.50 23.77 -9.03
C LEU A 119 -16.79 23.22 -8.40
N VAL A 120 -16.81 21.90 -8.17
CA VAL A 120 -17.93 21.19 -7.55
C VAL A 120 -17.45 20.56 -6.25
N VAL A 121 -17.99 21.05 -5.14
CA VAL A 121 -17.78 20.49 -3.81
C VAL A 121 -18.96 19.60 -3.49
N ASP A 122 -18.72 18.30 -3.35
CA ASP A 122 -19.74 17.32 -2.98
C ASP A 122 -19.54 16.85 -1.52
N PRO A 123 -20.33 17.33 -0.55
CA PRO A 123 -20.23 16.94 0.86
C PRO A 123 -20.87 15.58 1.15
N ASN A 124 -20.85 14.64 0.19
CA ASN A 124 -21.41 13.31 0.37
C ASN A 124 -20.61 12.52 1.42
N LEU A 125 -21.23 12.35 2.60
CA LEU A 125 -20.63 11.63 3.73
C LEU A 125 -20.27 10.18 3.40
N VAL A 126 -20.94 9.54 2.45
CA VAL A 126 -20.61 8.17 2.03
C VAL A 126 -19.30 8.15 1.26
N THR A 127 -19.09 9.08 0.33
CA THR A 127 -17.84 9.18 -0.45
C THR A 127 -16.67 9.55 0.44
N VAL A 128 -16.85 10.56 1.30
CA VAL A 128 -15.85 10.99 2.29
C VAL A 128 -15.54 9.83 3.24
N GLY A 129 -16.57 9.16 3.77
CA GLY A 129 -16.42 8.01 4.66
C GLY A 129 -15.63 6.86 4.02
N ARG A 130 -15.86 6.57 2.74
CA ARG A 130 -15.11 5.54 2.00
C ARG A 130 -13.65 5.91 1.80
N ALA A 131 -13.35 7.16 1.46
CA ALA A 131 -11.97 7.65 1.29
C ALA A 131 -11.20 7.61 2.62
N VAL A 132 -11.82 8.13 3.69
CA VAL A 132 -11.25 8.10 5.04
C VAL A 132 -11.10 6.65 5.53
N ALA A 133 -12.04 5.76 5.24
CA ALA A 133 -11.93 4.36 5.60
C ALA A 133 -10.77 3.67 4.87
N ALA A 134 -10.55 3.96 3.58
CA ALA A 134 -9.42 3.40 2.83
C ALA A 134 -8.07 3.93 3.35
N ALA A 135 -7.97 5.23 3.63
CA ALA A 135 -6.77 5.77 4.28
C ALA A 135 -6.57 5.17 5.69
N GLY A 136 -7.67 5.03 6.43
CA GLY A 136 -7.71 4.49 7.78
C GLY A 136 -7.32 3.01 7.87
N THR A 137 -7.65 2.18 6.86
CA THR A 137 -7.21 0.78 6.83
C THR A 137 -5.69 0.69 6.64
N GLY A 138 -5.10 1.55 5.82
CA GLY A 138 -3.65 1.66 5.65
C GLY A 138 -2.93 2.09 6.94
N VAL A 139 -3.41 3.17 7.57
CA VAL A 139 -2.85 3.67 8.83
C VAL A 139 -3.06 2.66 9.97
N GLY A 140 -4.24 2.05 10.06
CA GLY A 140 -4.55 1.03 11.05
C GLY A 140 -3.68 -0.21 10.91
N PHE A 141 -3.38 -0.61 9.68
CA PHE A 141 -2.42 -1.69 9.42
C PHE A 141 -1.01 -1.31 9.88
N ALA A 142 -0.51 -0.13 9.52
CA ALA A 142 0.79 0.34 9.96
C ALA A 142 0.89 0.35 11.50
N LEU A 143 -0.15 0.81 12.19
CA LEU A 143 -0.24 0.78 13.65
C LEU A 143 -0.22 -0.65 14.21
N ALA A 144 -0.94 -1.57 13.58
CA ALA A 144 -0.91 -2.98 13.97
C ALA A 144 0.51 -3.55 13.83
N VAL A 145 1.18 -3.30 12.70
CA VAL A 145 2.57 -3.73 12.47
C VAL A 145 3.50 -3.15 13.53
N ALA A 146 3.40 -1.85 13.87
CA ALA A 146 4.22 -1.24 14.90
C ALA A 146 3.95 -1.83 16.31
N LEU A 147 2.70 -2.13 16.64
CA LEU A 147 2.34 -2.76 17.92
C LEU A 147 2.89 -4.19 18.04
N PHE A 148 2.89 -4.92 16.93
CA PHE A 148 3.40 -6.29 16.85
C PHE A 148 4.85 -6.38 16.39
N ALA A 149 5.53 -5.26 16.15
CA ALA A 149 6.89 -5.21 15.61
C ALA A 149 7.90 -6.11 16.32
N PRO A 150 7.93 -6.21 17.67
CA PRO A 150 8.86 -7.11 18.36
C PRO A 150 8.61 -8.59 18.09
N ARG A 151 7.36 -8.98 17.78
CA ARG A 151 7.03 -10.36 17.38
C ARG A 151 7.27 -10.59 15.89
N LEU A 152 7.15 -9.56 15.07
CA LEU A 152 7.29 -9.66 13.62
C LEU A 152 8.74 -9.58 13.14
N ARG A 153 9.64 -8.96 13.91
CA ARG A 153 11.04 -8.74 13.49
C ARG A 153 11.84 -10.04 13.34
N GLY A 154 11.52 -11.07 14.12
CA GLY A 154 12.13 -12.41 13.99
C GLY A 154 11.30 -13.38 13.16
N ALA A 155 9.96 -13.24 13.18
CA ALA A 155 9.05 -14.22 12.59
C ALA A 155 8.63 -13.92 11.14
N VAL A 156 9.11 -12.86 10.50
CA VAL A 156 8.72 -12.49 9.12
C VAL A 156 9.93 -12.36 8.21
N ASP A 157 9.95 -13.16 7.14
CA ASP A 157 10.86 -12.96 6.02
C ASP A 157 10.45 -11.70 5.23
N ILE A 158 11.21 -10.62 5.46
CA ILE A 158 10.98 -9.30 4.86
C ILE A 158 11.18 -9.34 3.35
N ASP A 159 12.09 -10.16 2.84
CA ASP A 159 12.36 -10.25 1.41
C ASP A 159 11.22 -10.97 0.70
N LEU A 160 10.70 -12.05 1.27
CA LEU A 160 9.55 -12.76 0.74
C LEU A 160 8.28 -11.91 0.81
N PHE A 161 8.05 -11.21 1.93
CA PHE A 161 6.93 -10.28 2.06
C PHE A 161 7.03 -9.12 1.06
N ARG A 162 8.24 -8.58 0.84
CA ARG A 162 8.51 -7.55 -0.16
C ARG A 162 8.18 -8.00 -1.57
N PHE A 163 8.60 -9.19 -1.94
CA PHE A 163 8.26 -9.76 -3.24
C PHE A 163 6.75 -9.98 -3.36
N GLY A 164 6.10 -10.69 -2.44
CA GLY A 164 4.68 -11.02 -2.59
C GLY A 164 3.74 -9.79 -2.51
N SER A 165 4.07 -8.78 -1.69
CA SER A 165 3.32 -7.51 -1.66
C SER A 165 3.45 -6.73 -2.98
N SER A 166 4.60 -6.82 -3.66
CA SER A 166 4.77 -6.23 -5.00
C SER A 166 3.91 -6.95 -6.05
N VAL A 167 3.78 -8.29 -5.95
CA VAL A 167 2.89 -9.07 -6.81
C VAL A 167 1.42 -8.70 -6.54
N ALA A 168 1.03 -8.58 -5.26
CA ALA A 168 -0.31 -8.11 -4.89
C ALA A 168 -0.59 -6.71 -5.44
N LEU A 169 0.36 -5.78 -5.32
CA LEU A 169 0.23 -4.43 -5.90
C LEU A 169 0.12 -4.48 -7.45
N GLY A 170 0.84 -5.39 -8.10
CA GLY A 170 0.69 -5.66 -9.52
C GLY A 170 -0.71 -6.16 -9.89
N MET A 171 -1.30 -7.04 -9.07
CA MET A 171 -2.69 -7.47 -9.27
C MET A 171 -3.68 -6.33 -9.10
N LEU A 172 -3.45 -5.43 -8.14
CA LEU A 172 -4.26 -4.22 -8.00
C LEU A 172 -4.14 -3.32 -9.24
N ALA A 173 -2.95 -3.16 -9.83
CA ALA A 173 -2.80 -2.42 -11.07
C ALA A 173 -3.61 -3.02 -12.23
N ILE A 174 -3.62 -4.35 -12.37
CA ILE A 174 -4.40 -5.04 -13.40
C ILE A 174 -5.92 -4.83 -13.17
N ASP A 175 -6.36 -4.86 -11.91
CA ASP A 175 -7.74 -4.55 -11.53
C ASP A 175 -8.13 -3.10 -11.87
N VAL A 176 -7.28 -2.12 -11.51
CA VAL A 176 -7.49 -0.70 -11.84
C VAL A 176 -7.54 -0.46 -13.35
N LEU A 177 -6.81 -1.25 -14.14
CA LEU A 177 -6.86 -1.22 -15.61
C LEU A 177 -8.10 -1.91 -16.20
N GLY A 178 -8.94 -2.55 -15.38
CA GLY A 178 -10.14 -3.25 -15.80
C GLY A 178 -9.88 -4.54 -16.58
N LEU A 179 -8.70 -5.13 -16.41
CA LEU A 179 -8.25 -6.31 -17.17
C LEU A 179 -8.61 -7.64 -16.49
N LEU A 180 -9.08 -7.61 -15.23
CA LEU A 180 -9.53 -8.79 -14.51
C LEU A 180 -11.06 -9.00 -14.69
N PRO A 181 -11.50 -10.13 -15.28
CA PRO A 181 -12.91 -10.47 -15.41
C PRO A 181 -13.49 -11.09 -14.12
N THR A 182 -13.11 -10.60 -12.94
CA THR A 182 -13.50 -11.17 -11.65
C THR A 182 -13.93 -10.09 -10.67
N GLN A 183 -15.02 -10.32 -9.94
CA GLN A 183 -15.51 -9.42 -8.88
C GLN A 183 -14.86 -9.69 -7.51
N ALA A 184 -13.97 -10.68 -7.41
CA ALA A 184 -13.29 -11.04 -6.17
C ALA A 184 -12.00 -10.21 -6.01
N PRO A 185 -11.63 -9.80 -4.78
CA PRO A 185 -10.42 -9.02 -4.51
C PRO A 185 -9.18 -9.90 -4.57
N VAL A 186 -8.71 -10.18 -5.80
CA VAL A 186 -7.60 -11.11 -6.04
C VAL A 186 -6.30 -10.59 -5.40
N ALA A 187 -6.08 -9.27 -5.39
CA ALA A 187 -4.86 -8.71 -4.82
C ALA A 187 -4.81 -8.87 -3.29
N LEU A 188 -5.95 -8.74 -2.59
CA LEU A 188 -6.04 -9.13 -1.19
C LEU A 188 -5.74 -10.61 -0.96
N GLY A 189 -6.23 -11.49 -1.83
CA GLY A 189 -5.93 -12.92 -1.75
C GLY A 189 -4.42 -13.19 -1.86
N VAL A 190 -3.75 -12.57 -2.84
CA VAL A 190 -2.30 -12.67 -3.02
C VAL A 190 -1.55 -12.12 -1.80
N LEU A 191 -1.98 -11.00 -1.24
CA LEU A 191 -1.38 -10.43 -0.04
C LEU A 191 -1.56 -11.34 1.18
N GLY A 192 -2.74 -11.94 1.35
CA GLY A 192 -3.01 -12.88 2.45
C GLY A 192 -2.15 -14.14 2.35
N VAL A 193 -2.01 -14.70 1.14
CA VAL A 193 -1.13 -15.84 0.87
C VAL A 193 0.33 -15.44 1.13
N THR A 194 0.76 -14.27 0.65
CA THR A 194 2.10 -13.74 0.90
C THR A 194 2.39 -13.64 2.39
N ALA A 195 1.49 -13.03 3.16
CA ALA A 195 1.65 -12.86 4.60
C ALA A 195 1.76 -14.22 5.32
N LEU A 196 1.02 -15.23 4.88
CA LEU A 196 1.08 -16.58 5.42
C LEU A 196 2.42 -17.27 5.11
N PHE A 197 2.91 -17.16 3.89
CA PHE A 197 4.19 -17.77 3.49
C PHE A 197 5.42 -17.03 4.01
N SER A 198 5.33 -15.71 4.21
CA SER A 198 6.41 -14.93 4.80
C SER A 198 6.51 -15.07 6.32
N TYR A 199 5.48 -15.62 6.97
CA TYR A 199 5.46 -15.78 8.42
C TYR A 199 6.07 -17.13 8.80
N ASP A 200 7.25 -17.09 9.38
CA ASP A 200 7.95 -18.25 9.94
C ASP A 200 8.17 -18.05 11.44
N PRO A 201 7.35 -18.64 12.33
CA PRO A 201 7.51 -18.50 13.77
C PRO A 201 8.67 -19.33 14.35
N ALA A 202 9.30 -20.21 13.56
CA ALA A 202 10.36 -21.11 14.03
C ALA A 202 11.77 -20.50 13.89
N SER A 203 11.94 -19.44 13.11
CA SER A 203 13.21 -18.72 12.95
C SER A 203 13.78 -18.19 14.28
N ASP A 204 12.91 -17.78 15.22
CA ASP A 204 13.31 -17.36 16.58
C ASP A 204 13.89 -18.52 17.42
N ALA A 205 13.61 -19.78 17.08
CA ALA A 205 14.11 -20.95 17.82
C ALA A 205 15.50 -21.41 17.34
N GLU A 206 15.80 -21.24 16.05
CA GLU A 206 17.08 -21.64 15.46
C GLU A 206 18.24 -20.73 15.89
N ASP A 207 17.99 -19.42 16.11
CA ASP A 207 18.98 -18.48 16.65
C ASP A 207 19.40 -18.81 18.10
N VAL A 208 18.55 -19.51 18.86
CA VAL A 208 18.87 -19.96 20.22
C VAL A 208 19.64 -21.29 20.22
N GLU A 209 19.28 -22.24 19.33
CA GLU A 209 20.00 -23.52 19.22
C GLU A 209 21.42 -23.37 18.66
N THR A 210 21.67 -22.38 17.79
CA THR A 210 23.00 -22.16 17.23
C THR A 210 23.97 -21.54 18.24
N ALA A 211 23.47 -20.75 19.20
CA ALA A 211 24.28 -20.13 20.25
C ALA A 211 24.79 -21.13 21.30
N ASP A 212 24.04 -22.21 21.56
CA ASP A 212 24.46 -23.27 22.48
C ASP A 212 25.46 -24.26 21.84
N ALA A 213 25.49 -24.37 20.50
CA ALA A 213 26.38 -25.29 19.78
C ALA A 213 27.84 -24.79 19.67
N ASP A 214 28.06 -23.48 19.73
CA ASP A 214 29.40 -22.88 19.63
C ASP A 214 30.17 -22.87 20.98
N ASP A 215 29.50 -23.07 22.13
CA ASP A 215 30.11 -23.08 23.47
C ASP A 215 30.58 -24.49 23.92
N GLU A 216 30.25 -25.55 23.17
CA GLU A 216 30.70 -26.93 23.44
C GLU A 216 31.98 -27.34 22.69
N SER A 217 32.66 -26.40 22.01
CA SER A 217 33.83 -26.68 21.17
C SER A 217 35.11 -25.88 21.51
N GLU A 218 35.44 -25.75 22.80
CA GLU A 218 36.82 -25.47 23.25
C GLU A 218 37.34 -26.61 24.17
N PRO A 219 38.36 -27.39 23.74
CA PRO A 219 39.02 -28.42 24.55
C PRO A 219 40.12 -27.90 25.50
#